data_AF-A0A382SP22-F1
#
_entry.id   AF-A0A382SP22-F1
#
_cell.length_a   1.000
_cell.length_b   1.000
_cell.length_c   1.000
_cell.angle_alpha   90.00
_cell.angle_beta   90.00
_cell.angle_gamma   90.00
#
_symmetry.space_group_name_H-M   'P 1'
#
loop_
_entity.id
_entity.type
_entity.pdbx_description
1 polymer ?
#
loop_
_entity_poly.entity_id
_entity_poly.type
_entity_poly.pdbx_seq_one_letter_code
_entity_poly.pdbx_strand_id
1 'polypeptide(L)'
;MGENNMIKTIKGLIVAAIISAFSFATYAADSKKPTRIPIHNWSSQVVMAYVIGGILEDMGGKAEYVPADSQKVYESIRIGDVDI
;
A
#
# COMPACT_ATOMS: atom_id res chain seq x y z
N MET A 1 -5.63 -1.79 50.48
CA MET A 1 -4.56 -1.71 49.45
C MET A 1 -3.67 -0.54 49.84
N GLY A 2 -2.37 -0.75 50.10
CA GLY A 2 -1.49 0.35 50.53
C GLY A 2 -1.38 1.43 49.44
N GLU A 3 -1.25 2.70 49.84
CA GLU A 3 -1.17 3.87 48.96
C GLU A 3 -0.12 3.69 47.83
N ASN A 4 1.02 3.07 48.15
CA ASN A 4 2.09 2.72 47.20
C ASN A 4 1.66 1.71 46.12
N ASN A 5 0.76 0.78 46.44
CA ASN A 5 0.24 -0.18 45.46
C ASN A 5 -0.76 0.49 44.52
N MET A 6 -1.57 1.41 45.04
CA MET A 6 -2.50 2.21 44.24
C MET A 6 -1.76 3.10 43.23
N ILE A 7 -0.67 3.75 43.65
CA ILE A 7 0.19 4.57 42.78
C ILE A 7 0.86 3.72 41.68
N LYS A 8 1.32 2.50 42.00
CA LYS A 8 1.89 1.58 41.00
C LYS A 8 0.86 1.14 39.97
N THR A 9 -0.37 0.84 40.40
CA THR A 9 -1.47 0.47 39.49
C THR A 9 -1.85 1.62 38.56
N ILE A 10 -1.93 2.86 39.08
CA ILE A 10 -2.23 4.05 38.28
C ILE A 10 -1.14 4.28 37.22
N LYS A 11 0.14 4.19 37.59
CA LYS A 11 1.26 4.32 36.64
C LYS A 11 1.22 3.24 35.56
N GLY A 12 0.92 1.99 35.94
CA GLY A 12 0.77 0.88 35.00
C GLY A 12 -0.37 1.13 33.99
N LEU A 13 -1.50 1.66 34.47
CA LEU A 13 -2.64 2.00 33.62
C LEU A 13 -2.31 3.12 32.63
N ILE A 14 -1.58 4.15 33.06
CA ILE A 14 -1.13 5.25 32.19
C ILE A 14 -0.22 4.72 31.08
N VAL A 15 0.75 3.87 31.42
CA VAL A 15 1.64 3.25 30.41
C VAL A 15 0.86 2.38 29.42
N ALA A 16 -0.09 1.58 29.90
CA ALA A 16 -0.94 0.76 29.04
C ALA A 16 -1.85 1.61 28.12
N ALA A 17 -2.37 2.74 28.62
CA ALA A 17 -3.16 3.68 27.82
C ALA A 17 -2.32 4.35 26.72
N ILE A 18 -1.08 4.71 27.02
CA ILE A 18 -0.14 5.26 26.02
C ILE A 18 0.16 4.21 24.95
N ILE A 19 0.51 2.98 25.32
CA ILE A 19 0.82 1.91 24.36
C ILE A 19 -0.40 1.60 23.47
N SER A 20 -1.59 1.49 24.05
CA SER A 20 -2.82 1.22 23.29
C SER A 20 -3.19 2.36 22.34
N ALA A 21 -2.96 3.63 22.71
CA ALA A 21 -3.17 4.76 21.82
C ALA A 21 -2.27 4.76 20.58
N PHE A 22 -1.02 4.28 20.70
CA PHE A 22 -0.11 4.11 19.56
C PHE A 22 -0.31 2.80 18.79
N SER A 23 -0.98 1.80 19.37
CA SER A 23 -1.17 0.48 18.75
C SER A 23 -2.11 0.49 17.54
N PHE A 24 -2.90 1.56 17.34
CA PHE A 24 -3.82 1.70 16.21
C PHE A 24 -3.23 2.49 15.03
N ALA A 25 -1.99 2.98 15.12
CA ALA A 25 -1.43 3.93 14.17
C ALA A 25 -0.68 3.30 12.97
N THR A 26 -0.68 1.97 12.81
CA THR A 26 0.16 1.30 11.81
C THR A 26 -0.66 0.65 10.69
N TYR A 27 -1.43 1.45 9.97
CA TYR A 27 -1.81 1.13 8.60
C TYR A 27 -1.35 2.29 7.74
N ALA A 28 -0.30 2.08 6.95
CA ALA A 28 0.06 3.05 5.91
C ALA A 28 -1.14 3.13 4.96
N ALA A 29 -1.65 4.34 4.74
CA ALA A 29 -2.71 4.51 3.75
C ALA A 29 -2.15 4.17 2.37
N ASP A 30 -2.92 3.39 1.59
CA ASP A 30 -2.57 3.12 0.21
C ASP A 30 -2.45 4.43 -0.58
N SER A 31 -1.55 4.42 -1.57
CA SER A 31 -1.36 5.56 -2.45
C SER A 31 -2.68 5.92 -3.13
N LYS A 32 -3.02 7.21 -3.13
CA LYS A 32 -4.16 7.71 -3.92
C LYS A 32 -3.86 7.79 -5.42
N LYS A 33 -2.59 7.62 -5.82
CA LYS A 33 -2.17 7.61 -7.22
C LYS A 33 -2.49 6.25 -7.85
N PRO A 34 -2.94 6.21 -9.12
CA PRO A 34 -3.14 4.95 -9.82
C PRO A 34 -1.80 4.22 -10.01
N THR A 35 -1.86 2.89 -10.00
CA THR A 35 -0.76 2.04 -10.47
C THR A 35 -0.67 2.15 -11.98
N ARG A 36 0.48 2.59 -12.50
CA ARG A 36 0.67 2.86 -13.93
C ARG A 36 1.11 1.61 -14.68
N ILE A 37 0.18 0.74 -15.05
CA ILE A 37 0.45 -0.55 -15.69
C ILE A 37 0.87 -0.32 -17.16
N PRO A 38 2.06 -0.79 -17.60
CA PRO A 38 2.46 -0.66 -18.99
C PRO A 38 1.57 -1.53 -19.89
N ILE A 39 1.30 -1.07 -21.10
CA ILE A 39 0.68 -1.85 -22.18
C ILE A 39 1.50 -1.72 -23.46
N HIS A 40 1.81 -2.84 -24.11
CA HIS A 40 2.46 -2.87 -25.41
C HIS A 40 1.75 -3.84 -26.35
N ASN A 41 2.26 -4.03 -27.57
CA ASN A 41 1.54 -4.70 -28.65
C ASN A 41 1.52 -6.25 -28.59
N TRP A 42 1.85 -6.86 -27.45
CA TRP A 42 1.75 -8.31 -27.30
C TRP A 42 0.41 -8.64 -26.67
N SER A 43 -0.47 -9.33 -27.40
CA SER A 43 -1.85 -9.58 -26.94
C SER A 43 -1.92 -10.26 -25.56
N SER A 44 -1.01 -11.18 -25.26
CA SER A 44 -0.93 -11.83 -23.95
C SER A 44 -0.62 -10.84 -22.82
N GLN A 45 0.24 -9.87 -23.09
CA GLN A 45 0.59 -8.83 -22.13
C GLN A 45 -0.57 -7.85 -21.92
N VAL A 46 -1.26 -7.46 -22.99
CA VAL A 46 -2.46 -6.60 -22.89
C VAL A 46 -3.53 -7.27 -22.04
N VAL A 47 -3.85 -8.54 -22.31
CA VAL A 47 -4.85 -9.28 -21.53
C VAL A 47 -4.43 -9.36 -20.06
N MET A 48 -3.17 -9.68 -19.77
CA MET A 48 -2.69 -9.77 -18.39
C MET A 48 -2.73 -8.42 -17.67
N ALA A 49 -2.41 -7.32 -18.36
CA ALA A 49 -2.49 -5.98 -17.79
C ALA A 49 -3.92 -5.65 -17.32
N TYR A 50 -4.94 -5.96 -18.13
CA TYR A 50 -6.34 -5.75 -17.75
C TYR A 50 -6.82 -6.68 -16.63
N VAL A 51 -6.34 -7.92 -16.58
CA VAL A 51 -6.65 -8.84 -15.46
C VAL A 51 -6.09 -8.29 -14.14
N ILE A 52 -4.82 -7.89 -14.13
CA ILE A 52 -4.18 -7.32 -12.92
C ILE A 52 -4.84 -5.99 -12.54
N GLY A 53 -5.14 -5.13 -13.51
CA GLY A 53 -5.83 -3.87 -13.26
C GLY A 53 -7.22 -4.07 -12.66
N GLY A 54 -7.99 -5.05 -13.15
CA GLY A 54 -9.29 -5.40 -12.57
C GLY A 54 -9.18 -5.92 -11.13
N ILE A 55 -8.18 -6.75 -10.84
CA ILE A 55 -7.92 -7.21 -9.45
C ILE A 55 -7.58 -6.02 -8.54
N LEU A 56 -6.73 -5.10 -9.01
CA LEU A 56 -6.39 -3.88 -8.25
C LEU A 56 -7.61 -3.01 -7.97
N GLU A 57 -8.47 -2.82 -8.96
CA GLU A 57 -9.72 -2.05 -8.81
C GLU A 57 -10.70 -2.74 -7.84
N ASP A 58 -10.86 -4.05 -7.92
CA ASP A 58 -11.69 -4.85 -6.99
C ASP A 58 -11.17 -4.75 -5.54
N MET A 59 -9.87 -4.54 -5.35
CA MET A 59 -9.25 -4.30 -4.05
C MET A 59 -9.39 -2.85 -3.55
N GLY A 60 -10.06 -1.98 -4.31
CA GLY A 60 -10.24 -0.56 -3.99
C GLY A 60 -9.11 0.35 -4.48
N GLY A 61 -8.17 -0.19 -5.25
CA GLY A 61 -7.10 0.55 -5.93
C GLY A 61 -7.56 1.23 -7.23
N LYS A 62 -6.60 1.74 -7.99
CA LYS A 62 -6.82 2.33 -9.32
C LYS A 62 -5.71 1.91 -10.27
N ALA A 63 -6.05 1.57 -11.50
CA ALA A 63 -5.10 1.27 -12.55
C ALA A 63 -5.13 2.37 -13.63
N GLU A 64 -3.95 2.72 -14.17
CA GLU A 64 -3.80 3.55 -15.35
C GLU A 64 -2.99 2.76 -16.38
N TYR A 65 -3.54 2.55 -17.58
CA TYR A 65 -2.86 1.80 -18.64
C TYR A 65 -2.02 2.72 -19.51
N VAL A 66 -0.69 2.56 -19.45
CA VAL A 66 0.27 3.46 -20.09
C VAL A 66 0.92 2.77 -21.29
N PRO A 67 0.85 3.32 -22.52
CA PRO A 67 1.59 2.79 -23.65
C PRO A 67 3.10 2.74 -23.36
N ALA A 68 3.70 1.56 -23.53
CA ALA A 68 5.12 1.32 -23.31
C ALA A 68 5.79 0.69 -24.53
N ASP A 69 7.03 1.08 -24.79
CA ASP A 69 7.87 0.39 -25.77
C ASP A 69 8.31 -0.97 -25.20
N SER A 70 7.95 -2.05 -25.90
CA SER A 70 8.31 -3.43 -25.52
C SER A 70 9.81 -3.64 -25.29
N GLN A 71 10.68 -2.86 -25.96
CA GLN A 71 12.14 -2.96 -25.81
C GLN A 71 12.68 -2.18 -24.61
N LYS A 72 11.86 -1.28 -24.04
CA LYS A 72 12.26 -0.35 -22.97
C LYS A 72 11.36 -0.42 -21.75
N VAL A 73 10.51 -1.44 -21.64
CA VAL A 73 9.58 -1.57 -20.50
C VAL A 73 10.32 -1.63 -19.17
N TYR A 74 11.42 -2.39 -19.08
CA TYR A 74 12.23 -2.48 -17.86
C TYR A 74 12.96 -1.17 -17.53
N GLU A 75 13.37 -0.42 -18.56
CA GLU A 75 13.94 0.91 -18.38
C GLU A 75 12.88 1.89 -17.87
N SER A 76 11.66 1.80 -18.41
CA SER A 76 10.51 2.62 -17.99
C SER A 76 10.12 2.33 -16.54
N ILE A 77 10.18 1.06 -16.13
CA ILE A 77 10.03 0.65 -14.72
C ILE A 77 11.17 1.24 -13.87
N ARG A 78 12.43 1.13 -14.34
CA ARG A 78 13.62 1.61 -13.60
C ARG A 78 13.54 3.10 -13.29
N ILE A 79 13.04 3.92 -14.22
CA ILE A 79 12.94 5.37 -14.06
C ILE A 79 11.62 5.84 -13.41
N GLY A 80 10.68 4.92 -13.16
CA GLY A 80 9.38 5.23 -12.55
C GLY A 80 8.34 5.83 -13.51
N ASP A 81 8.51 5.63 -14.81
CA ASP A 81 7.52 6.03 -15.82
C ASP A 81 6.30 5.10 -15.82
N VAL A 82 6.46 3.86 -15.38
CA VAL A 82 5.40 2.86 -15.20
C VAL A 82 5.69 2.02 -13.96
N ASP A 83 4.63 1.47 -13.36
CA ASP A 83 4.66 0.64 -12.16
C ASP A 83 4.21 -0.79 -12.50
N ILE A 84 4.47 -1.73 -11.58
CA ILE A 84 3.96 -3.10 -11.62
C ILE A 84 3.74 -3.65 -10.22
#